data_AF-A0A0F3REM9-F1
#
_entry.id   AF-A0A0F3REM9-F1
#
_cell.length_a   1.000
_cell.length_b   1.000
_cell.length_c   1.000
_cell.angle_alpha   90.00
_cell.angle_beta   90.00
_cell.angle_gamma   90.00
#
_symmetry.space_group_name_H-M   'P 1'
#
loop_
_entity.id
_entity.type
_entity.pdbx_description
1 polymer ?
#
loop_
_entity_poly.entity_id
_entity_poly.type
_entity_poly.pdbx_seq_one_letter_code
_entity_poly.pdbx_strand_id
1 'polypeptide(L)' 'MEIIEIKKRYVVAWCNIGDYGKPRPVFVVQSNLYKNHPCITVCPLTRI' A
#
# COMPACT_ATOMS: atom_id res chain seq x y z
N MET A 1 10.88 13.50 -4.88
CA MET A 1 9.89 12.51 -4.43
C MET A 1 8.75 12.55 -5.42
N GLU A 2 8.70 11.60 -6.36
CA GLU A 2 7.52 11.48 -7.23
C GLU A 2 6.33 11.06 -6.38
N ILE A 3 5.24 11.82 -6.46
CA ILE A 3 3.98 11.45 -5.84
C ILE A 3 3.34 10.42 -6.76
N ILE A 4 3.51 9.14 -6.43
CA ILE A 4 2.92 8.04 -7.18
C ILE A 4 1.43 7.97 -6.83
N GLU A 5 0.54 8.10 -7.82
CA GLU A 5 -0.91 7.99 -7.61
C GLU A 5 -1.30 6.52 -7.37
N ILE A 6 -1.43 6.13 -6.10
CA ILE A 6 -1.85 4.77 -5.71
C ILE A 6 -3.38 4.66 -5.82
N LYS A 7 -3.86 3.69 -6.61
CA LYS A 7 -5.29 3.46 -6.87
C LYS A 7 -5.79 2.17 -6.20
N LYS A 8 -7.09 2.09 -5.98
CA LYS A 8 -7.75 0.85 -5.51
C LYS A 8 -7.41 -0.31 -6.44
N ARG A 9 -7.29 -1.52 -5.87
CA ARG A 9 -7.02 -2.78 -6.58
C ARG A 9 -5.57 -2.97 -7.06
N TYR A 10 -4.65 -2.12 -6.61
CA TYR A 10 -3.23 -2.29 -6.89
C TYR A 10 -2.62 -3.22 -5.83
N VAL A 11 -1.66 -4.03 -6.26
CA VAL A 11 -0.73 -4.72 -5.36
C VAL A 11 0.54 -3.91 -5.33
N VAL A 12 0.97 -3.52 -4.14
CA VAL A 12 2.17 -2.70 -3.93
C VAL A 12 3.14 -3.41 -3.01
N ALA A 13 4.43 -3.12 -3.20
CA ALA A 13 5.48 -3.50 -2.28
C ALA A 13 5.57 -2.44 -1.18
N TRP A 14 5.30 -2.82 0.07
CA TRP A 14 5.41 -1.94 1.22
C TRP A 14 6.48 -2.44 2.18
N CYS A 15 7.24 -1.51 2.75
CA CYS A 15 8.19 -1.79 3.81
C CYS A 15 7.74 -1.01 5.05
N ASN A 16 7.24 -1.71 6.07
CA ASN A 16 6.92 -1.08 7.33
C ASN A 16 8.20 -0.84 8.15
N ILE A 17 8.10 0.04 9.15
CA ILE A 17 9.13 0.13 10.18
C ILE A 17 9.24 -1.24 10.87
N GLY A 18 10.44 -1.82 10.87
CA GLY A 18 10.71 -3.18 11.36
C GLY A 18 10.73 -4.28 10.29
N ASP A 19 10.47 -3.98 9.01
CA ASP A 19 10.63 -4.96 7.93
C ASP A 19 12.09 -5.13 7.46
N TYR A 20 13.06 -4.40 8.03
CA TYR A 20 14.50 -4.50 7.71
C TYR A 20 14.81 -4.46 6.20
N GLY A 21 14.05 -3.67 5.45
CA GLY A 21 14.20 -3.55 4.00
C GLY A 21 13.62 -4.72 3.20
N LYS A 22 12.82 -5.61 3.81
CA LYS A 22 12.09 -6.67 3.10
C LYS A 22 10.70 -6.15 2.70
N PRO A 23 10.49 -5.73 1.44
CA PRO A 23 9.17 -5.31 1.00
C PRO A 23 8.20 -6.49 1.03
N ARG A 24 7.05 -6.30 1.66
CA ARG A 24 5.95 -7.27 1.67
C ARG A 24 4.85 -6.84 0.70
N PRO A 25 4.22 -7.79 0.00
CA PRO A 25 3.09 -7.48 -0.85
C PRO A 25 1.88 -7.06 0.01
N VAL A 26 1.24 -5.96 -0.39
CA VAL A 26 0.01 -5.44 0.21
C VAL A 26 -0.98 -5.09 -0.88
N PHE A 27 -2.25 -5.32 -0.61
CA PHE A 27 -3.35 -4.97 -1.49
C PHE A 27 -3.99 -3.65 -1.07
N VAL A 28 -4.17 -2.73 -2.02
CA VAL A 28 -4.80 -1.43 -1.75
C VAL A 28 -6.32 -1.55 -1.75
N VAL A 29 -6.91 -1.40 -0.57
CA VAL A 29 -8.38 -1.49 -0.36
C VAL A 29 -9.05 -0.12 -0.46
N GLN A 30 -8.32 0.96 -0.18
CA GLN A 30 -8.82 2.33 -0.17
C GLN A 30 -9.58 2.69 -1.45
N SER A 31 -10.74 3.32 -1.29
CA SER A 31 -11.54 3.81 -2.41
C SER A 31 -10.89 5.03 -3.08
N ASN A 32 -11.07 5.14 -4.39
CA ASN A 32 -10.61 6.29 -5.20
C ASN A 32 -11.30 7.62 -4.81
N LEU A 33 -12.30 7.62 -3.92
CA LEU A 33 -12.87 8.86 -3.36
C LEU A 33 -11.92 9.55 -2.36
N TYR A 34 -11.03 8.79 -1.70
CA TYR A 34 -10.15 9.32 -0.65
C TYR A 34 -8.72 9.57 -1.14
N LYS A 35 -8.53 9.99 -2.40
CA LYS A 35 -7.19 10.23 -2.98
C LYS A 35 -6.39 11.34 -2.29
N ASN A 36 -7.08 12.32 -1.71
CA ASN A 36 -6.44 13.45 -1.03
C ASN A 36 -6.10 13.16 0.43
N HIS A 37 -6.45 11.98 0.95
CA HIS A 37 -6.18 11.62 2.33
C HIS A 37 -4.70 11.19 2.48
N PRO A 38 -3.96 11.67 3.49
CA PRO A 38 -2.53 11.38 3.64
C PRO A 38 -2.22 9.92 4.02
N CYS A 39 -3.22 9.16 4.46
CA CYS A 39 -3.08 7.73 4.76
C CYS A 39 -3.76 6.86 3.70
N ILE A 40 -3.16 5.70 3.44
CA ILE A 40 -3.69 4.66 2.55
C ILE A 40 -4.06 3.43 3.36
N THR A 41 -5.29 2.93 3.20
CA THR A 41 -5.72 1.65 3.77
C THR A 41 -5.28 0.48 2.88
N VAL A 42 -4.43 -0.39 3.44
CA VAL A 42 -3.88 -1.57 2.77
C VAL A 42 -4.18 -2.86 3.55
N CYS A 43 -4.25 -3.99 2.84
CA CYS A 43 -4.42 -5.32 3.40
C CYS A 43 -3.17 -6.17 3.14
N PRO A 44 -2.43 -6.62 4.18
CA PRO A 44 -1.25 -7.45 4.00
C PRO A 44 -1.57 -8.78 3.32
N LEU A 45 -0.78 -9.12 2.31
CA LEU A 45 -0.87 -10.42 1.65
C LEU A 45 0.15 -11.37 2.26
N THR A 46 -0.35 -12.51 2.75
CA THR A 46 0.48 -13.60 3.25
C THR A 46 0.35 -14.80 2.32
N ARG A 47 1.38 -15.64 2.29
CA ARG A 47 1.32 -16.92 1.59
C ARG A 47 0.47 -17.88 2.44
N ILE A 48 -0.44 -18.61 1.80
CA ILE A 48 -1.20 -19.71 2.41
C ILE A 48 -0.37 -21.00 2.40
#